data_AF-A0A3C1CLV4-F1
#
_entry.id   AF-A0A3C1CLV4-F1
#
_cell.length_a   1.000
_cell.length_b   1.000
_cell.length_c   1.000
_cell.angle_alpha   90.00
_cell.angle_beta   90.00
_cell.angle_gamma   90.00
#
_symmetry.space_group_name_H-M   'P 1'
#
loop_
_entity.id
_entity.type
_entity.pdbx_description
1 polymer ?
#
loop_
_entity_poly.entity_id
_entity_poly.type
_entity_poly.pdbx_seq_one_letter_code
_entity_poly.pdbx_strand_id
1 'polypeptide(L)'
;MLGPGGAAVSPKERQRPEPELGAEEWIFPFEAELHAVSPQLHDAQSGWMSQIDSLTAPDRKTHELIRMVCTVIRRNPPGVARHAMLAAEVGATWEEVAGSIVLTEPAFGLLNVVEALPWARRGWERGRRVAPRSSDGRDDRAGPSAKAAKPAKPA
;
A
#
# COMPACT_ATOMS: atom_id res chain seq x y z
N MET A 1 -26.71 47.73 -5.62
CA MET A 1 -26.62 46.27 -5.86
C MET A 1 -25.17 45.85 -5.85
N LEU A 2 -24.65 45.41 -4.70
CA LEU A 2 -23.36 44.74 -4.52
C LEU A 2 -23.55 43.80 -3.33
N GLY A 3 -23.51 42.49 -3.55
CA GLY A 3 -23.62 41.48 -2.48
C GLY A 3 -22.26 41.20 -1.84
N PRO A 4 -22.18 40.89 -0.54
CA PRO A 4 -20.95 40.42 0.06
C PRO A 4 -20.99 38.91 0.33
N GLY A 5 -19.81 38.28 0.30
CA GLY A 5 -19.54 37.12 1.14
C GLY A 5 -19.09 35.85 0.43
N GLY A 6 -17.95 35.90 -0.26
CA GLY A 6 -17.12 34.71 -0.41
C GLY A 6 -16.55 34.34 0.96
N ALA A 7 -17.05 33.27 1.58
CA ALA A 7 -16.48 32.74 2.81
C ALA A 7 -15.19 31.99 2.48
N ALA A 8 -14.06 32.63 2.74
CA ALA A 8 -12.75 31.99 2.77
C ALA A 8 -12.71 30.97 3.91
N VAL A 9 -12.55 29.69 3.58
CA VAL A 9 -12.31 28.64 4.56
C VAL A 9 -10.96 28.89 5.24
N SER A 10 -10.96 29.03 6.56
CA SER A 10 -9.78 29.39 7.33
C SER A 10 -8.67 28.33 7.24
N PRO A 11 -7.37 28.71 7.20
CA PRO A 11 -6.24 27.77 7.07
C PRO A 11 -6.07 26.77 8.22
N LYS A 12 -6.85 26.88 9.29
CA LYS A 12 -6.72 26.07 10.52
C LYS A 12 -7.43 24.71 10.48
N GLU A 13 -8.26 24.42 9.48
CA GLU A 13 -8.96 23.13 9.37
C GLU A 13 -8.18 22.04 8.62
N ARG A 14 -6.98 22.34 8.10
CA ARG A 14 -6.15 21.37 7.35
C ARG A 14 -5.25 20.47 8.19
N GLN A 15 -5.29 20.57 9.51
CA GLN A 15 -4.49 19.74 10.40
C GLN A 15 -5.37 19.09 11.45
N ARG A 16 -6.25 18.20 11.00
CA ARG A 16 -6.62 17.09 11.87
C ARG A 16 -5.47 16.09 11.77
N PRO A 17 -4.73 15.79 12.85
CA PRO A 17 -3.75 14.72 12.80
C PRO A 17 -4.49 13.44 12.39
N GLU A 18 -4.05 12.84 11.29
CA GLU A 18 -4.44 11.47 10.94
C GLU A 18 -4.14 10.61 12.17
N PRO A 19 -5.10 9.81 12.67
CA PRO A 19 -4.83 8.97 13.83
C PRO A 19 -3.61 8.10 13.50
N GLU A 20 -2.57 8.22 14.32
CA GLU A 20 -1.51 7.23 14.36
C GLU A 20 -2.15 5.95 14.88
N LEU A 21 -2.68 5.15 13.95
CA LEU A 21 -3.00 3.76 14.20
C LEU A 21 -1.66 3.10 14.50
N GLY A 22 -1.37 2.96 15.79
CA GLY A 22 -0.28 2.12 16.29
C GLY A 22 -0.50 0.68 15.83
N ALA A 23 0.35 -0.22 16.30
CA ALA A 23 0.26 -1.66 16.03
C ALA A 23 -1.01 -2.33 16.63
N GLU A 24 -2.14 -1.62 16.68
CA GLU A 24 -3.46 -2.20 16.88
C GLU A 24 -3.73 -3.15 15.71
N GLU A 25 -4.06 -4.38 16.07
CA GLU A 25 -4.64 -5.40 15.20
C GLU A 25 -5.64 -4.73 14.27
N TRP A 26 -5.32 -4.65 12.98
CA TRP A 26 -6.21 -4.02 12.00
C TRP A 26 -7.48 -4.84 11.92
N ILE A 27 -8.50 -4.38 12.63
CA ILE A 27 -9.89 -4.82 12.54
C ILE A 27 -10.44 -4.18 11.28
N PHE A 28 -11.03 -4.98 10.38
CA PHE A 28 -11.72 -4.38 9.25
C PHE A 28 -12.82 -3.45 9.78
N PRO A 29 -12.97 -2.20 9.28
CA PRO A 29 -13.96 -1.24 9.79
C PRO A 29 -15.43 -1.65 9.69
N PHE A 30 -15.71 -2.89 9.29
CA PHE A 30 -17.04 -3.47 9.19
C PHE A 30 -17.22 -4.66 10.15
N GLU A 31 -16.19 -5.16 10.81
CA GLU A 31 -16.29 -6.35 11.67
C GLU A 31 -17.17 -6.09 12.88
N ALA A 32 -17.03 -4.93 13.52
CA ALA A 32 -17.87 -4.55 14.65
C ALA A 32 -19.34 -4.40 14.24
N GLU A 33 -19.58 -3.79 13.08
CA GLU A 33 -20.89 -3.54 12.50
C GLU A 33 -21.55 -4.85 12.06
N LEU A 34 -20.80 -5.73 11.38
CA LEU A 34 -21.27 -7.03 10.94
C LEU A 34 -21.58 -7.92 12.14
N HIS A 35 -20.71 -7.94 13.15
CA HIS A 35 -20.94 -8.72 14.36
C HIS A 35 -22.15 -8.21 15.14
N ALA A 36 -22.33 -6.89 15.25
CA ALA A 36 -23.49 -6.30 15.93
C ALA A 36 -24.82 -6.69 15.26
N VAL A 37 -24.85 -6.84 13.93
CA VAL A 37 -26.06 -7.21 13.17
C VAL A 37 -26.25 -8.72 13.05
N SER A 38 -25.16 -9.47 12.85
CA SER A 38 -25.19 -10.92 12.61
C SER A 38 -23.91 -11.59 13.13
N PRO A 39 -23.83 -11.90 14.45
CA PRO A 39 -22.65 -12.49 15.06
C PRO A 39 -22.23 -13.81 14.39
N GLN A 40 -23.19 -14.69 14.10
CA GLN A 40 -22.93 -16.00 13.50
C GLN A 40 -22.33 -15.87 12.09
N LEU A 41 -22.77 -14.88 11.31
CA LEU A 41 -22.20 -14.63 9.99
C LEU A 41 -20.77 -14.09 10.10
N HIS A 42 -20.53 -13.16 11.03
CA HIS A 42 -19.17 -12.66 11.29
C HIS A 42 -18.23 -13.82 11.69
N ASP A 43 -18.63 -14.65 12.65
CA ASP A 43 -17.81 -15.76 13.13
C ASP A 43 -17.51 -16.78 12.01
N ALA A 44 -18.52 -17.09 11.18
CA ALA A 44 -18.35 -17.96 10.02
C ALA A 44 -17.40 -17.37 8.97
N GLN A 45 -17.50 -16.06 8.71
CA GLN A 45 -16.60 -15.36 7.79
C GLN A 45 -15.16 -15.36 8.32
N SER A 46 -14.96 -15.08 9.60
CA SER A 46 -13.64 -15.09 10.24
C SER A 46 -13.00 -16.48 10.22
N GLY A 47 -13.78 -17.54 10.49
CA GLY A 47 -13.31 -18.92 10.36
C GLY A 47 -12.95 -19.30 8.92
N TRP A 48 -13.71 -18.85 7.93
CA TRP A 48 -13.37 -19.06 6.52
C TRP A 48 -12.09 -18.32 6.11
N MET A 49 -11.93 -17.06 6.53
CA MET A 49 -10.73 -16.27 6.25
C MET A 49 -9.47 -16.88 6.87
N SER A 50 -9.55 -17.43 8.08
CA SER A 50 -8.40 -18.08 8.72
C SER A 50 -7.93 -19.33 7.98
N GLN A 51 -8.85 -20.06 7.31
CA GLN A 51 -8.46 -21.17 6.44
C GLN A 51 -7.69 -20.68 5.20
N ILE A 52 -8.09 -19.55 4.61
CA ILE A 52 -7.35 -18.95 3.47
C ILE A 52 -5.96 -18.51 3.93
N ASP A 53 -5.83 -17.92 5.12
CA ASP A 53 -4.53 -17.51 5.67
C ASP A 53 -3.60 -18.69 5.99
N SER A 54 -4.16 -19.90 6.15
CA SER A 54 -3.40 -21.14 6.40
C SER A 54 -2.81 -21.79 5.15
N LEU A 55 -3.11 -21.27 3.95
CA LEU A 55 -2.57 -21.80 2.69
C LEU A 55 -1.04 -21.72 2.67
N THR A 56 -0.39 -22.81 2.28
CA THR A 56 1.08 -22.93 2.21
C THR A 56 1.67 -22.39 0.91
N ALA A 57 0.85 -22.24 -0.12
CA ALA A 57 1.24 -21.71 -1.42
C ALA A 57 0.11 -20.85 -2.01
N PRO A 58 0.43 -19.74 -2.70
CA PRO A 58 1.78 -19.20 -2.93
C PRO A 58 2.41 -18.61 -1.65
N ASP A 59 3.67 -18.16 -1.72
CA ASP A 59 4.34 -17.55 -0.56
C ASP A 59 3.59 -16.31 -0.05
N ARG A 60 3.90 -15.88 1.18
CA ARG A 60 3.17 -14.79 1.84
C ARG A 60 3.25 -13.49 1.05
N LYS A 61 4.39 -13.17 0.46
CA LYS A 61 4.58 -11.97 -0.37
C LYS A 61 3.63 -12.00 -1.56
N THR A 62 3.61 -13.10 -2.29
CA THR A 62 2.76 -13.31 -3.46
C THR A 62 1.29 -13.28 -3.07
N HIS A 63 0.93 -13.85 -1.92
CA HIS A 63 -0.43 -13.81 -1.40
C HIS A 63 -0.92 -12.37 -1.21
N GLU A 64 -0.12 -11.51 -0.57
CA GLU A 64 -0.49 -10.12 -0.35
C GLU A 64 -0.52 -9.30 -1.66
N LEU A 65 0.38 -9.58 -2.61
CA LEU A 65 0.32 -8.95 -3.93
C LEU A 65 -0.96 -9.34 -4.70
N ILE A 66 -1.38 -10.60 -4.63
CA ILE A 66 -2.63 -11.07 -5.23
C ILE A 66 -3.85 -10.38 -4.57
N ARG A 67 -3.90 -10.37 -3.23
CA ARG A 67 -4.98 -9.70 -2.49
C ARG A 67 -5.04 -8.21 -2.79
N MET A 68 -3.88 -7.57 -2.90
CA MET A 68 -3.79 -6.16 -3.30
C MET A 68 -4.44 -5.94 -4.68
N VAL A 69 -4.07 -6.71 -5.71
CA VAL A 69 -4.67 -6.50 -7.04
C VAL A 69 -6.18 -6.79 -7.07
N CYS A 70 -6.68 -7.73 -6.26
CA CYS A 70 -8.12 -7.90 -6.07
C CYS A 70 -8.79 -6.63 -5.52
N THR A 71 -8.13 -5.92 -4.60
CA THR A 71 -8.65 -4.63 -4.08
C THR A 71 -8.54 -3.47 -5.08
N VAL A 72 -7.56 -3.51 -5.99
CA VAL A 72 -7.47 -2.57 -7.13
C VAL A 72 -8.68 -2.75 -8.04
N ILE A 73 -8.99 -3.99 -8.44
CA ILE A 73 -10.13 -4.32 -9.31
C ILE A 73 -11.46 -3.89 -8.68
N ARG A 74 -11.57 -4.04 -7.35
CA ARG A 74 -12.74 -3.60 -6.57
C ARG A 74 -12.81 -2.09 -6.34
N ARG A 75 -11.81 -1.32 -6.80
CA ARG A 75 -11.64 0.12 -6.50
C ARG A 75 -11.84 0.39 -5.01
N ASN A 76 -11.11 -0.35 -4.19
CA ASN A 76 -11.13 -0.26 -2.72
C ASN A 76 -9.79 0.31 -2.22
N PRO A 77 -9.64 1.65 -2.12
CA PRO A 77 -8.37 2.27 -1.80
C PRO A 77 -7.79 1.92 -0.42
N PRO A 78 -8.60 1.83 0.67
CA PRO A 78 -8.12 1.32 1.95
C PRO A 78 -7.57 -0.11 1.85
N GLY A 79 -8.23 -0.98 1.09
CA GLY A 79 -7.75 -2.34 0.83
C GLY A 79 -6.41 -2.37 0.10
N VAL A 80 -6.25 -1.51 -0.91
CA VAL A 80 -4.98 -1.37 -1.65
C VAL A 80 -3.85 -0.95 -0.71
N ALA A 81 -4.08 0.06 0.13
CA ALA A 81 -3.08 0.52 1.09
C ALA A 81 -2.71 -0.58 2.10
N ARG A 82 -3.69 -1.33 2.62
CA ARG A 82 -3.44 -2.42 3.57
C ARG A 82 -2.58 -3.51 2.96
N HIS A 83 -2.96 -4.06 1.82
CA HIS A 83 -2.22 -5.19 1.25
C HIS A 83 -0.84 -4.77 0.70
N ALA A 84 -0.67 -3.52 0.26
CA ALA A 84 0.66 -2.98 -0.03
C ALA A 84 1.55 -2.87 1.22
N MET A 85 0.96 -2.52 2.37
CA MET A 85 1.66 -2.49 3.66
C MET A 85 2.10 -3.91 4.08
N LEU A 86 1.16 -4.87 4.09
CA LEU A 86 1.44 -6.26 4.46
C LEU A 86 2.47 -6.91 3.52
N ALA A 87 2.39 -6.64 2.21
CA ALA A 87 3.39 -7.10 1.26
C ALA A 87 4.78 -6.52 1.57
N ALA A 88 4.87 -5.23 1.93
CA ALA A 88 6.13 -4.59 2.30
C ALA A 88 6.73 -5.14 3.60
N GLU A 89 5.90 -5.47 4.59
CA GLU A 89 6.33 -6.08 5.86
C GLU A 89 7.02 -7.43 5.64
N VAL A 90 6.62 -8.17 4.59
CA VAL A 90 7.24 -9.44 4.19
C VAL A 90 8.25 -9.29 3.05
N GLY A 91 8.72 -8.06 2.80
CA GLY A 91 9.86 -7.78 1.93
C GLY A 91 9.55 -7.45 0.47
N ALA A 92 8.29 -7.14 0.11
CA ALA A 92 7.99 -6.68 -1.24
C ALA A 92 8.64 -5.33 -1.55
N THR A 93 9.27 -5.21 -2.72
CA THR A 93 9.81 -3.93 -3.21
C THR A 93 8.70 -3.03 -3.75
N TRP A 94 9.01 -1.75 -3.95
CA TRP A 94 8.06 -0.85 -4.58
C TRP A 94 7.76 -1.26 -6.02
N GLU A 95 8.78 -1.77 -6.72
CA GLU A 95 8.68 -2.24 -8.11
C GLU A 95 7.76 -3.46 -8.21
N GLU A 96 7.82 -4.38 -7.25
CA GLU A 96 6.88 -5.51 -7.18
C GLU A 96 5.44 -5.04 -6.94
N VAL A 97 5.24 -4.07 -6.04
CA VAL A 97 3.92 -3.49 -5.76
C VAL A 97 3.36 -2.75 -6.98
N ALA A 98 4.12 -1.79 -7.53
CA ALA A 98 3.69 -0.99 -8.67
C ALA A 98 3.49 -1.85 -9.92
N GLY A 99 4.42 -2.78 -10.20
CA GLY A 99 4.32 -3.71 -11.31
C GLY A 99 3.07 -4.58 -11.22
N SER A 100 2.75 -5.12 -10.04
CA SER A 100 1.52 -5.91 -9.83
C SER A 100 0.25 -5.10 -10.14
N ILE A 101 0.22 -3.82 -9.77
CA ILE A 101 -0.92 -2.94 -10.07
C ILE A 101 -1.01 -2.68 -11.57
N VAL A 102 0.11 -2.35 -12.23
CA VAL A 102 0.14 -2.09 -13.68
C VAL A 102 -0.28 -3.32 -14.48
N LEU A 103 0.03 -4.54 -14.01
CA LEU A 103 -0.43 -5.78 -14.64
C LEU A 103 -1.96 -5.92 -14.70
N THR A 104 -2.71 -5.15 -13.92
CA THR A 104 -4.18 -5.12 -14.01
C THR A 104 -4.70 -4.27 -15.18
N GLU A 105 -3.88 -3.37 -15.75
CA GLU A 105 -4.30 -2.40 -16.77
C GLU A 105 -4.93 -3.05 -18.01
N PRO A 106 -4.34 -4.10 -18.63
CA PRO A 106 -4.89 -4.64 -19.87
C PRO A 106 -6.29 -5.24 -19.72
N ALA A 107 -6.62 -5.71 -18.52
CA ALA A 107 -7.90 -6.36 -18.23
C ALA A 107 -8.94 -5.42 -17.61
N PHE A 108 -8.49 -4.40 -16.86
CA PHE A 108 -9.38 -3.57 -16.03
C PHE A 108 -9.26 -2.06 -16.28
N GLY A 109 -8.40 -1.65 -17.22
CA GLY A 109 -8.26 -0.28 -17.69
C GLY A 109 -7.35 0.60 -16.82
N LEU A 110 -6.87 1.69 -17.44
CA LEU A 110 -5.92 2.63 -16.88
C LEU A 110 -6.40 3.30 -15.58
N LEU A 111 -7.70 3.59 -15.47
CA LEU A 111 -8.23 4.37 -14.34
C LEU A 111 -8.01 3.65 -13.00
N ASN A 112 -8.21 2.32 -12.96
CA ASN A 112 -7.99 1.53 -11.76
C ASN A 112 -6.53 1.58 -11.30
N VAL A 113 -5.58 1.61 -12.25
CA VAL A 113 -4.15 1.69 -11.97
C VAL A 113 -3.79 3.05 -11.37
N VAL A 114 -4.15 4.15 -12.04
CA VAL A 114 -3.73 5.50 -11.62
C VAL A 114 -4.34 5.91 -10.28
N GLU A 115 -5.57 5.46 -9.98
CA GLU A 115 -6.20 5.72 -8.68
C GLU A 115 -5.60 4.88 -7.55
N ALA A 116 -5.15 3.66 -7.84
CA ALA A 116 -4.60 2.75 -6.84
C ALA A 116 -3.17 3.13 -6.40
N LEU A 117 -2.32 3.61 -7.33
CA LEU A 117 -0.90 3.84 -7.08
C LEU A 117 -0.61 4.75 -5.86
N PRO A 118 -1.30 5.89 -5.64
CA PRO A 118 -1.08 6.72 -4.46
C PRO A 118 -1.39 6.02 -3.14
N TRP A 119 -2.41 5.16 -3.12
CA TRP A 119 -2.80 4.39 -1.94
C TRP A 119 -1.81 3.27 -1.65
N ALA A 120 -1.43 2.53 -2.69
CA ALA A 120 -0.40 1.49 -2.60
C ALA A 120 0.92 2.06 -2.09
N ARG A 121 1.31 3.25 -2.59
CA ARG A 121 2.54 3.92 -2.15
C ARG A 121 2.52 4.22 -0.66
N ARG A 122 1.43 4.80 -0.15
CA ARG A 122 1.27 5.10 1.29
C ARG A 122 1.32 3.83 2.14
N GLY A 123 0.67 2.77 1.70
CA GLY A 123 0.70 1.46 2.37
C GLY A 123 2.10 0.87 2.44
N TRP A 124 2.76 0.77 1.27
CA TRP A 124 4.12 0.24 1.16
C TRP A 124 5.13 1.02 2.03
N GLU A 125 5.04 2.35 2.03
CA GLU A 125 5.91 3.20 2.85
C GLU A 125 5.72 2.99 4.36
N ARG A 126 4.51 2.62 4.80
CA ARG A 126 4.25 2.26 6.21
C ARG A 126 4.87 0.90 6.54
N GLY A 127 4.60 -0.13 5.73
CA GLY A 127 5.08 -1.49 6.01
C GLY A 127 6.61 -1.59 6.00
N ARG A 128 7.29 -0.88 5.08
CA ARG A 128 8.76 -0.86 5.02
C ARG A 128 9.41 -0.23 6.27
N ARG A 129 8.71 0.61 7.03
CA ARG A 129 9.25 1.18 8.29
C ARG A 129 9.23 0.17 9.44
N VAL A 130 8.36 -0.83 9.35
CA VAL A 130 8.17 -1.88 10.36
C VAL A 130 9.03 -3.11 10.03
N ALA A 131 9.29 -3.36 8.75
CA ALA A 131 10.17 -4.45 8.32
C ALA A 131 11.55 -4.34 9.00
N PRO A 132 12.10 -5.44 9.56
CA PRO A 132 13.43 -5.43 10.13
C PRO A 132 14.41 -4.95 9.07
N ARG A 133 15.17 -3.88 9.38
CA ARG A 133 16.24 -3.41 8.51
C ARG A 133 17.17 -4.58 8.25
N SER A 134 17.31 -5.00 6.99
CA SER A 134 18.35 -5.94 6.61
C SER A 134 19.67 -5.38 7.12
N SER A 135 20.43 -6.19 7.85
CA SER A 135 21.73 -5.80 8.41
C SER A 135 22.80 -5.54 7.35
N ASP A 136 22.48 -5.74 6.07
CA ASP A 136 23.34 -5.40 4.95
C ASP A 136 23.14 -3.94 4.57
N GLY A 137 23.96 -3.10 5.19
CA GLY A 137 24.12 -1.67 4.88
C GLY A 137 24.71 -1.43 3.49
N ARG A 138 23.99 -1.83 2.44
CA ARG A 138 24.19 -1.32 1.08
C ARG A 138 23.12 -0.26 0.82
N ASP A 139 23.52 0.98 1.08
CA ASP A 139 22.79 2.16 0.62
C ASP A 139 22.92 2.21 -0.92
N ASP A 140 21.90 1.72 -1.63
CA ASP A 140 21.86 1.75 -3.10
C ASP A 140 21.66 3.17 -3.67
N ARG A 141 21.82 4.21 -2.85
CA ARG A 141 21.98 5.60 -3.31
C ARG A 141 23.42 5.92 -3.69
N ALA A 142 24.03 5.10 -4.53
CA ALA A 142 25.24 5.47 -5.26
C ALA A 142 25.05 5.07 -6.72
N GLY A 143 24.43 5.96 -7.49
CA GLY A 143 24.57 5.92 -8.95
C GLY A 143 26.05 5.91 -9.34
N PRO A 144 26.43 5.29 -10.47
CA PRO A 144 27.83 5.13 -10.82
C PRO A 144 28.53 6.47 -10.94
N SER A 145 29.46 6.75 -10.01
CA SER A 145 30.36 7.88 -10.05
C SER A 145 31.25 7.75 -11.29
N ALA A 146 31.02 8.58 -12.30
CA ALA A 146 31.84 8.70 -13.49
C ALA A 146 33.28 9.06 -13.08
N LYS A 147 34.19 8.07 -13.06
CA LYS A 147 35.62 8.33 -13.00
C LYS A 147 36.07 8.83 -14.36
N ALA A 148 36.60 10.05 -14.36
CA ALA A 148 37.17 10.75 -15.50
C ALA A 148 38.19 9.87 -16.25
N ALA A 149 37.95 9.67 -17.55
CA ALA A 149 38.93 9.12 -18.47
C ALA A 149 40.07 10.13 -18.66
N LYS A 150 41.30 9.69 -18.44
CA LYS A 150 42.51 10.47 -18.79
C LYS A 150 42.71 10.44 -20.31
N PRO A 151 43.03 11.57 -20.96
CA PRO A 151 43.35 11.57 -22.39
C PRO A 151 44.73 10.94 -22.65
N ALA A 152 44.80 10.09 -23.67
CA ALA A 152 46.04 9.54 -24.21
C ALA A 152 46.87 10.63 -24.89
N LYS A 153 48.19 10.63 -24.69
CA LYS A 153 49.12 11.49 -25.43
C LYS A 153 49.40 10.87 -26.81
N PRO A 154 49.48 11.68 -27.89
CA PRO A 154 49.86 11.19 -29.20
C PRO A 154 51.36 10.92 -29.29
N ALA A 155 51.71 9.95 -30.15
CA ALA A 155 53.07 9.63 -30.59
C ALA A 155 53.52 10.55 -31.74
#